data_AF-A0A7Y6YUT8-F1
#
_entry.id   AF-A0A7Y6YUT8-F1
#
_cell.length_a   1.000
_cell.length_b   1.000
_cell.length_c   1.000
_cell.angle_alpha   90.00
_cell.angle_beta   90.00
_cell.angle_gamma   90.00
#
_symmetry.space_group_name_H-M   'P 1'
#
loop_
_entity.id
_entity.type
_entity.pdbx_description
1 polymer ?
#
loop_
_entity_poly.entity_id
_entity_poly.type
_entity_poly.pdbx_seq_one_letter_code
_entity_poly.pdbx_strand_id
1 'polypeptide(L)'
;MMNDNLQSKLDLMREDYRKKLKTISDEIANWQTADHWQELILRCHQYGGSAGTFGLHRTSHALKVFEIKAQSRALPIQDEEAQVFYQEAAQLFIKEL
;
A
#
# COMPACT_ATOMS: atom_id res chain seq x y z
N MET A 1 -21.48 -1.77 27.50
CA MET A 1 -22.46 -2.36 26.58
C MET A 1 -22.57 -1.65 25.23
N MET A 2 -22.78 -0.32 25.12
CA MET A 2 -22.82 0.34 23.80
C MET A 2 -21.42 0.58 23.18
N ASN A 3 -20.41 0.86 24.01
CA ASN A 3 -19.02 1.05 23.57
C ASN A 3 -18.36 -0.25 23.06
N ASP A 4 -18.71 -1.40 23.62
CA ASP A 4 -18.12 -2.70 23.26
C ASP A 4 -18.48 -3.11 21.82
N ASN A 5 -19.68 -2.72 21.35
CA ASN A 5 -20.15 -2.99 20.00
C ASN A 5 -19.45 -2.09 18.96
N LEU A 6 -19.20 -0.82 19.28
CA LEU A 6 -18.47 0.10 18.38
C LEU A 6 -17.01 -0.30 18.23
N GLN A 7 -16.34 -0.62 19.33
CA GLN A 7 -14.93 -1.03 19.30
C GLN A 7 -14.75 -2.32 18.49
N SER A 8 -15.61 -3.32 18.71
CA SER A 8 -15.60 -4.57 17.93
C SER A 8 -15.76 -4.33 16.42
N LYS A 9 -16.63 -3.40 16.02
CA LYS A 9 -16.78 -3.03 14.60
C LYS A 9 -15.54 -2.36 14.03
N LEU A 10 -14.91 -1.45 14.77
CA LEU A 10 -13.68 -0.79 14.34
C LEU A 10 -12.54 -1.80 14.18
N ASP A 11 -12.44 -2.78 15.07
CA ASP A 11 -11.43 -3.83 14.99
C ASP A 11 -11.66 -4.75 13.79
N LEU A 12 -12.91 -5.12 13.50
CA LEU A 12 -13.26 -5.85 12.27
C LEU A 12 -12.88 -5.07 11.00
N MET A 13 -13.22 -3.78 10.94
CA MET A 13 -12.86 -2.94 9.79
C MET A 13 -11.35 -2.82 9.62
N ARG A 14 -10.59 -2.70 10.71
CA ARG A 14 -9.13 -2.70 10.67
C ARG A 14 -8.59 -4.01 10.12
N GLU A 15 -9.12 -5.14 10.58
CA GLU A 15 -8.70 -6.47 10.13
C GLU A 15 -9.02 -6.71 8.64
N ASP A 16 -10.19 -6.29 8.18
CA ASP A 16 -10.53 -6.37 6.76
C ASP A 16 -9.64 -5.47 5.90
N TYR A 17 -9.29 -4.29 6.41
CA TYR A 17 -8.33 -3.42 5.75
C TYR A 17 -6.94 -4.05 5.64
N ARG A 18 -6.47 -4.74 6.70
CA ARG A 18 -5.21 -5.49 6.68
C ARG A 18 -5.20 -6.59 5.62
N LYS A 19 -6.27 -7.38 5.53
CA LYS A 19 -6.43 -8.39 4.47
C LYS A 19 -6.38 -7.76 3.09
N LYS A 20 -7.05 -6.62 2.91
CA LYS A 20 -7.01 -5.87 1.65
C LYS A 20 -5.59 -5.42 1.29
N LEU A 21 -4.82 -4.88 2.25
CA LEU A 21 -3.42 -4.53 2.02
C LEU A 21 -2.58 -5.74 1.60
N LYS A 22 -2.81 -6.91 2.21
CA LYS A 22 -2.13 -8.17 1.83
C LYS A 22 -2.47 -8.58 0.40
N THR A 23 -3.74 -8.54 -0.01
CA THR A 23 -4.16 -8.83 -1.39
C THR A 23 -3.47 -7.90 -2.38
N ILE A 24 -3.44 -6.60 -2.09
CA ILE A 24 -2.80 -5.60 -2.96
C ILE A 24 -1.29 -5.82 -3.04
N SER A 25 -0.64 -6.16 -1.93
CA SER A 25 0.77 -6.54 -1.90
C SER A 25 1.05 -7.72 -2.83
N ASP A 26 0.23 -8.76 -2.76
CA ASP A 26 0.42 -9.97 -3.58
C ASP A 26 0.19 -9.66 -5.07
N GLU A 27 -0.80 -8.84 -5.40
CA GLU A 27 -1.01 -8.39 -6.78
C GLU A 27 0.20 -7.62 -7.33
N ILE A 28 0.70 -6.62 -6.58
CA ILE A 28 1.83 -5.77 -7.00
C ILE A 28 3.10 -6.62 -7.15
N ALA A 29 3.36 -7.56 -6.22
CA ALA A 29 4.54 -8.41 -6.27
C ALA A 29 4.61 -9.30 -7.53
N ASN A 30 3.49 -9.51 -8.22
CA ASN A 30 3.43 -10.31 -9.44
C ASN A 30 3.51 -9.49 -10.74
N TRP A 31 3.49 -8.16 -10.68
CA TRP A 31 3.62 -7.32 -11.87
C TRP A 31 5.03 -7.44 -12.48
N GLN A 32 5.08 -7.57 -13.80
CA GLN A 32 6.33 -7.78 -14.55
C GLN A 32 6.68 -6.62 -15.48
N THR A 33 5.70 -5.80 -15.84
CA THR A 33 5.83 -4.77 -16.88
C THR A 33 5.61 -3.35 -16.32
N ALA A 34 6.25 -2.36 -16.94
CA ALA A 34 6.22 -0.96 -16.53
C ALA A 34 4.88 -0.25 -16.84
N ASP A 35 3.95 -0.90 -17.52
CA ASP A 35 2.60 -0.38 -17.79
C ASP A 35 1.77 -0.16 -16.51
N HIS A 36 2.09 -0.87 -15.43
CA HIS A 36 1.49 -0.66 -14.11
C HIS A 36 2.12 0.48 -13.30
N TRP A 37 3.08 1.25 -13.83
CA TRP A 37 3.79 2.28 -13.06
C TRP A 37 2.88 3.35 -12.46
N GLN A 38 1.92 3.85 -13.24
CA GLN A 38 0.97 4.85 -12.75
C GLN A 38 0.01 4.26 -11.71
N GLU A 39 -0.40 3.01 -11.91
CA GLU A 39 -1.24 2.28 -10.96
C GLU A 39 -0.50 2.03 -9.63
N LEU A 40 0.80 1.73 -9.65
CA LEU A 40 1.63 1.62 -8.45
C LEU A 40 1.56 2.89 -7.59
N ILE A 41 1.78 4.05 -8.22
CA ILE A 41 1.77 5.35 -7.55
C ILE A 41 0.37 5.62 -6.98
N LEU A 42 -0.68 5.36 -7.77
CA LEU A 42 -2.07 5.54 -7.33
C LEU A 42 -2.41 4.66 -6.12
N ARG A 43 -2.01 3.39 -6.14
CA ARG A 43 -2.22 2.48 -5.00
C ARG A 43 -1.48 2.95 -3.76
N CYS A 44 -0.21 3.34 -3.89
CA CYS A 44 0.56 3.88 -2.76
C CYS A 44 -0.12 5.11 -2.14
N HIS A 45 -0.65 6.01 -2.98
CA HIS A 45 -1.42 7.17 -2.54
C HIS A 45 -2.69 6.77 -1.77
N GLN A 46 -3.56 5.97 -2.38
CA GLN A 46 -4.87 5.60 -1.84
C GLN A 46 -4.76 4.81 -0.53
N TYR A 47 -3.90 3.79 -0.52
CA TYR A 47 -3.72 2.93 0.63
C TYR A 47 -2.81 3.58 1.68
N GLY A 48 -1.85 4.41 1.29
CA GLY A 48 -1.10 5.25 2.23
C GLY A 48 -2.02 6.19 3.01
N GLY A 49 -2.95 6.87 2.32
CA GLY A 49 -3.93 7.74 2.97
C GLY A 49 -4.90 6.98 3.90
N SER A 50 -5.42 5.85 3.43
CA SER A 50 -6.38 5.04 4.21
C SER A 50 -5.74 4.34 5.41
N ALA A 51 -4.48 3.92 5.33
CA ALA A 51 -3.76 3.25 6.41
C ALA A 51 -3.70 4.10 7.69
N GLY A 52 -3.54 5.42 7.56
CA GLY A 52 -3.57 6.34 8.70
C GLY A 52 -4.91 6.33 9.43
N THR A 53 -6.02 6.27 8.69
CA THR A 53 -7.38 6.18 9.25
C THR A 53 -7.59 4.92 10.08
N PHE A 54 -6.95 3.80 9.71
CA PHE A 54 -7.05 2.53 10.42
C PHE A 54 -6.00 2.33 11.53
N GLY A 55 -5.18 3.36 11.80
CA GLY A 55 -4.13 3.34 12.84
C GLY A 55 -2.82 2.66 12.41
N LEU A 56 -2.65 2.41 11.11
CA LEU A 56 -1.44 1.82 10.52
C LEU A 56 -0.48 2.93 10.08
N HIS A 57 -0.01 3.72 11.06
CA HIS A 57 0.73 4.95 10.79
C HIS A 57 2.09 4.71 10.13
N ARG A 58 2.78 3.60 10.42
CA ARG A 58 4.09 3.34 9.78
C ARG A 58 3.90 2.90 8.32
N THR A 59 2.89 2.08 8.05
CA THR A 59 2.51 1.73 6.66
C THR A 59 2.10 2.98 5.89
N SER A 60 1.25 3.82 6.47
CA SER A 60 0.84 5.10 5.87
C SER A 60 2.02 5.99 5.50
N HIS A 61 2.92 6.23 6.44
CA HIS A 61 4.10 7.06 6.21
C HIS A 61 5.04 6.45 5.17
N ALA A 62 5.33 5.15 5.27
CA ALA A 62 6.25 4.47 4.35
C ALA A 62 5.72 4.49 2.91
N LEU A 63 4.43 4.22 2.70
CA LEU A 63 3.81 4.31 1.39
C LEU A 63 3.84 5.74 0.84
N LYS A 64 3.66 6.76 1.68
CA LYS A 64 3.74 8.16 1.22
C LYS A 64 5.15 8.56 0.81
N VAL A 65 6.17 8.15 1.56
CA VAL A 65 7.58 8.39 1.21
C VAL A 65 7.92 7.68 -0.11
N PHE A 66 7.45 6.43 -0.26
CA PHE A 66 7.65 5.67 -1.49
C PHE A 66 6.92 6.29 -2.69
N GLU A 67 5.68 6.76 -2.54
CA GLU A 67 4.92 7.46 -3.58
C GLU A 67 5.72 8.64 -4.14
N ILE A 68 6.28 9.48 -3.26
CA ILE A 68 7.08 10.65 -3.65
C ILE A 68 8.36 10.21 -4.38
N LYS A 69 9.04 9.18 -3.86
CA LYS A 69 10.22 8.58 -4.51
C LYS A 69 9.88 8.10 -5.92
N ALA A 70 8.79 7.36 -6.10
CA ALA A 70 8.34 6.86 -7.39
C ALA A 70 7.97 8.00 -8.35
N GLN A 71 7.25 9.02 -7.89
CA GLN A 71 6.88 10.20 -8.69
C GLN A 71 8.10 11.00 -9.18
N SER A 72 9.21 10.98 -8.44
CA SER A 72 10.44 11.68 -8.83
C SER A 72 11.27 10.98 -9.91
N ARG A 73 10.88 9.77 -10.35
CA ARG A 73 11.62 9.04 -11.37
C ARG A 73 11.44 9.64 -12.76
N ALA A 74 12.51 9.58 -13.56
CA ALA A 74 12.45 9.93 -14.96
C ALA A 74 11.64 8.89 -15.74
N LEU A 75 10.80 9.36 -16.68
CA LEU A 75 10.02 8.51 -17.58
C LEU A 75 10.66 8.48 -18.98
N PRO A 76 10.57 7.35 -19.72
CA PRO A 76 9.90 6.10 -19.34
C PRO A 76 10.74 5.24 -18.38
N ILE A 77 10.06 4.59 -17.42
CA ILE A 77 10.65 3.55 -16.56
C ILE A 77 10.83 2.27 -17.39
N GLN A 78 11.95 1.57 -17.20
CA GLN A 78 12.18 0.25 -17.78
C GLN A 78 11.57 -0.86 -16.92
N ASP A 79 11.19 -1.99 -17.53
CA ASP A 79 10.53 -3.10 -16.82
C ASP A 79 11.34 -3.61 -15.62
N GLU A 80 12.65 -3.79 -15.77
CA GLU A 80 13.53 -4.25 -14.69
C GLU A 80 13.55 -3.28 -13.50
N GLU A 81 13.58 -1.97 -13.77
CA GLU A 81 13.50 -0.96 -12.71
C GLU A 81 12.11 -0.94 -12.06
N ALA A 82 11.04 -1.03 -12.87
CA ALA A 82 9.67 -1.12 -12.36
C ALA A 82 9.49 -2.31 -11.40
N GLN A 83 10.00 -3.48 -11.76
CA GLN A 83 9.93 -4.68 -10.93
C GLN A 83 10.59 -4.48 -9.58
N VAL A 84 11.76 -3.83 -9.50
CA VAL A 84 12.42 -3.52 -8.22
C VAL A 84 11.51 -2.66 -7.35
N PHE A 85 10.86 -1.65 -7.93
CA PHE A 85 9.90 -0.81 -7.23
C PHE A 85 8.65 -1.57 -6.79
N TYR A 86 8.13 -2.48 -7.61
CA TYR A 86 6.98 -3.31 -7.27
C TYR A 86 7.29 -4.21 -6.06
N GLN A 87 8.46 -4.84 -6.04
CA GLN A 87 8.88 -5.65 -4.90
C GLN A 87 9.06 -4.81 -3.64
N GLU A 88 9.69 -3.63 -3.75
CA GLU A 88 9.83 -2.71 -2.62
C GLU A 88 8.45 -2.28 -2.09
N ALA A 89 7.55 -1.84 -2.97
CA ALA A 89 6.20 -1.42 -2.60
C ALA A 89 5.43 -2.53 -1.90
N ALA A 90 5.42 -3.75 -2.46
CA ALA A 90 4.70 -4.89 -1.89
C ALA A 90 5.08 -5.12 -0.41
N GLN A 91 6.38 -5.04 -0.07
CA GLN A 91 6.83 -5.16 1.31
C GLN A 91 6.31 -4.03 2.21
N LEU A 92 6.14 -2.82 1.67
CA LEU A 92 5.60 -1.68 2.43
C LEU A 92 4.12 -1.85 2.75
N PHE A 93 3.33 -2.45 1.86
CA PHE A 93 1.90 -2.71 2.08
C PHE A 93 1.64 -3.64 3.28
N ILE A 94 2.59 -4.53 3.60
CA ILE A 94 2.45 -5.51 4.68
C ILE A 94 3.31 -5.20 5.91
N LYS A 95 3.90 -4.01 6.00
CA LYS A 95 4.91 -3.66 7.00
C LYS A 95 4.45 -3.75 8.47
N GLU A 96 3.15 -3.63 8.71
CA GLU A 96 2.52 -3.67 10.05
C GLU A 96 1.46 -4.77 10.18
N LEU A 97 1.45 -5.73 9.25
CA LEU A 97 0.63 -6.93 9.32
C LEU A 97 1.36 -8.02 10.10
#